data_AF-A0A940AEA4-F1
#
_entry.id   AF-A0A940AEA4-F1
#
_cell.length_a   1.000
_cell.length_b   1.000
_cell.length_c   1.000
_cell.angle_alpha   90.00
_cell.angle_beta   90.00
_cell.angle_gamma   90.00
#
_symmetry.space_group_name_H-M   'P 1'
#
loop_
_entity.id
_entity.type
_entity.pdbx_description
1 polymer ?
#
loop_
_entity_poly.entity_id
_entity_poly.type
_entity_poly.pdbx_seq_one_letter_code
_entity_poly.pdbx_strand_id
1 'polypeptide(L)'
;MNRRDFLKNTLTLAALMPLAKLHAGAGPNIIGTSGTGAGDLLFTNVELYDGTGKPSFMADVAVRGDKIAAVAPSGTFNRTGCTVIDGRGKALVPGFIDVHTHSDSALYRVPTADSKLMQGVTTDISGNCGTSYYLAGAKGAKDALRKAYGNFSVYLDLVEQASPA
;
A
#
# COMPACT_ATOMS: atom_id res chain seq x y z
N MET A 1 28.40 -6.93 -15.09
CA MET A 1 28.47 -6.47 -13.69
C MET A 1 27.68 -7.46 -12.84
N ASN A 2 28.32 -8.21 -11.92
CA ASN A 2 27.68 -9.32 -11.23
C ASN A 2 27.03 -8.85 -9.91
N ARG A 3 25.94 -9.51 -9.46
CA ARG A 3 25.17 -9.19 -8.24
C ARG A 3 26.04 -9.01 -6.99
N ARG A 4 27.16 -9.74 -6.91
CA ARG A 4 28.13 -9.71 -5.81
C ARG A 4 29.00 -8.45 -5.83
N ASP A 5 29.21 -7.85 -7.00
CA ASP A 5 29.98 -6.60 -7.15
C ASP A 5 29.12 -5.37 -6.80
N PHE A 6 27.83 -5.43 -7.14
CA PHE A 6 26.85 -4.41 -6.77
C PHE A 6 26.72 -4.28 -5.25
N LEU A 7 26.50 -5.38 -4.53
CA LEU A 7 26.34 -5.37 -3.07
C LEU A 7 27.59 -4.89 -2.31
N LYS A 8 28.79 -5.15 -2.85
CA LYS A 8 30.04 -4.70 -2.23
C LYS A 8 30.26 -3.19 -2.40
N ASN A 9 29.88 -2.62 -3.54
CA ASN A 9 30.10 -1.20 -3.80
C ASN A 9 29.03 -0.29 -3.17
N THR A 10 27.82 -0.80 -2.90
CA THR A 10 26.75 -0.01 -2.28
C THR A 10 26.96 0.20 -0.77
N LEU A 11 27.62 -0.74 -0.08
CA LEU A 11 27.89 -0.63 1.37
C LEU A 11 29.01 0.36 1.71
N THR A 12 29.97 0.58 0.80
CA THR A 12 31.13 1.44 1.08
C THR A 12 30.83 2.93 1.00
N LEU A 13 29.74 3.34 0.34
CA LEU A 13 29.39 4.76 0.15
C LEU A 13 28.56 5.37 1.29
N ALA A 14 27.98 4.54 2.18
CA ALA A 14 27.10 5.01 3.24
C ALA A 14 27.83 5.49 4.53
N ALA A 15 29.15 5.32 4.61
CA ALA A 15 29.91 5.56 5.86
C ALA A 15 30.59 6.94 5.97
N LEU A 16 30.40 7.85 5.01
CA LEU A 16 31.04 9.18 5.01
C LEU A 16 30.05 10.30 4.62
N MET A 17 29.13 10.63 5.52
CA MET A 17 28.53 11.96 5.55
C MET A 17 28.44 12.46 7.00
N PRO A 18 28.98 13.66 7.32
CA PRO A 18 28.85 14.25 8.64
C PRO A 18 27.41 14.72 8.89
N LEU A 19 26.94 14.53 10.13
CA LEU A 19 25.67 15.05 10.65
C LEU A 19 25.57 16.58 10.43
N ALA A 20 24.87 16.99 9.38
CA ALA A 20 24.33 18.34 9.30
C ALA A 20 22.95 18.35 9.95
N LYS A 21 22.85 19.03 11.10
CA LYS A 21 21.56 19.39 11.71
C LYS A 21 20.76 20.23 10.71
N LEU A 22 19.59 19.75 10.31
CA LEU A 22 18.57 20.57 9.66
C LEU A 22 17.38 20.69 10.60
N HIS A 23 17.31 21.83 11.30
CA HIS A 23 16.04 22.34 11.82
C HIS A 23 15.38 23.14 10.70
N ALA A 24 14.10 22.82 10.42
CA ALA A 24 12.98 23.76 10.25
C ALA A 24 11.97 23.26 9.19
N GLY A 25 10.74 23.05 9.65
CA GLY A 25 9.56 23.54 8.93
C GLY A 25 8.92 22.62 7.88
N ALA A 26 8.10 21.67 8.33
CA ALA A 26 6.81 21.37 7.70
C ALA A 26 5.99 20.56 8.70
N GLY A 27 4.99 21.19 9.31
CA GLY A 27 3.98 20.46 10.08
C GLY A 27 3.27 19.42 9.21
N PRO A 28 2.56 18.45 9.82
CA PRO A 28 1.82 17.45 9.07
C PRO A 28 0.91 18.12 8.05
N ASN A 29 0.87 17.59 6.83
CA ASN A 29 -0.09 18.01 5.81
C ASN A 29 -1.49 17.68 6.34
N ILE A 30 -2.15 18.68 6.90
CA ILE A 30 -3.55 18.61 7.30
C ILE A 30 -4.37 18.54 6.02
N ILE A 31 -4.83 17.35 5.64
CA ILE A 31 -5.79 17.19 4.55
C ILE A 31 -7.18 17.53 5.11
N GLY A 32 -7.79 18.61 4.63
CA GLY A 32 -9.25 18.84 4.66
C GLY A 32 -9.80 19.67 5.83
N THR A 33 -10.59 20.70 5.50
CA THR A 33 -11.19 21.71 6.39
C THR A 33 -12.63 21.41 6.84
N SER A 34 -13.13 20.19 6.65
CA SER A 34 -14.46 19.81 7.12
C SER A 34 -14.35 18.92 8.35
N GLY A 35 -14.67 19.48 9.52
CA GLY A 35 -14.71 18.76 10.78
C GLY A 35 -15.65 17.55 10.78
N THR A 36 -15.62 16.82 11.90
CA THR A 36 -16.49 15.67 12.15
C THR A 36 -17.96 16.08 12.26
N GLY A 37 -18.84 15.27 11.68
CA GLY A 37 -20.29 15.39 11.77
C GLY A 37 -20.93 14.13 12.35
N ALA A 38 -22.20 14.23 12.75
CA ALA A 38 -22.95 13.07 13.21
C ALA A 38 -23.05 12.01 12.10
N GLY A 39 -22.75 10.75 12.44
CA GLY A 39 -22.71 9.63 11.50
C GLY A 39 -21.33 9.33 10.90
N ASP A 40 -20.32 10.19 11.11
CA ASP A 40 -18.95 9.91 10.67
C ASP A 40 -18.29 8.85 11.58
N LEU A 41 -17.34 8.10 11.01
CA LEU A 41 -16.46 7.20 11.75
C LEU A 41 -15.22 7.97 12.19
N LEU A 42 -14.85 7.89 13.48
CA LEU A 42 -13.74 8.62 14.06
C LEU A 42 -12.80 7.67 14.79
N PHE A 43 -11.57 7.53 14.29
CA PHE A 43 -10.47 6.89 15.01
C PHE A 43 -9.79 7.92 15.91
N THR A 44 -9.60 7.61 17.18
CA THR A 44 -9.00 8.54 18.17
C THR A 44 -7.80 7.94 18.87
N ASN A 45 -6.89 8.80 19.33
CA ASN A 45 -5.69 8.43 20.10
C ASN A 45 -4.82 7.39 19.40
N VAL A 46 -4.73 7.45 18.07
CA VAL A 46 -3.92 6.51 17.28
C VAL A 46 -2.50 7.04 17.10
N GLU A 47 -1.53 6.13 17.11
CA GLU A 47 -0.22 6.42 16.53
C GLU A 47 -0.31 6.25 15.01
N LEU A 48 -0.36 7.35 14.27
CA LEU A 48 -0.59 7.32 12.83
C LEU A 48 0.73 7.20 12.06
N TYR A 49 0.81 6.20 11.20
CA TYR A 49 1.81 6.11 10.13
C TYR A 49 1.10 6.34 8.80
N ASP A 50 1.39 7.45 8.12
CA ASP A 50 0.65 7.88 6.92
C ASP A 50 1.15 7.23 5.61
N GLY A 51 2.16 6.36 5.68
CA GLY A 51 2.77 5.70 4.53
C GLY A 51 3.77 6.56 3.73
N THR A 52 4.02 7.82 4.14
CA THR A 52 4.99 8.70 3.45
C THR A 52 6.46 8.42 3.82
N GLY A 53 6.69 7.53 4.78
CA GLY A 53 8.01 7.24 5.34
C GLY A 53 8.48 8.24 6.40
N LYS A 54 7.67 9.25 6.74
CA LYS A 54 7.92 10.15 7.87
C LYS A 54 7.70 9.45 9.21
N PRO A 55 8.27 9.98 10.32
CA PRO A 55 7.96 9.49 11.66
C PRO A 55 6.46 9.52 11.97
N SER A 56 6.00 8.58 12.79
CA SER A 56 4.62 8.55 13.28
C SER A 56 4.31 9.76 14.17
N PHE A 57 3.01 10.06 14.32
CA PHE A 57 2.53 11.07 15.24
C PHE A 57 1.16 10.70 15.81
N MET A 58 0.83 11.24 16.99
CA MET A 58 -0.47 11.02 17.62
C MET A 58 -1.55 11.83 16.91
N ALA A 59 -2.59 11.14 16.44
CA ALA A 59 -3.64 11.74 15.65
C ALA A 59 -5.04 11.21 15.99
N ASP A 60 -6.04 11.95 15.52
CA ASP A 60 -7.38 11.46 15.29
C ASP A 60 -7.67 11.51 13.77
N VAL A 61 -8.42 10.53 13.25
CA VAL A 61 -8.72 10.39 11.82
C VAL A 61 -10.22 10.24 11.63
N ALA A 62 -10.82 11.17 10.89
CA ALA A 62 -12.24 11.16 10.55
C ALA A 62 -12.45 10.54 9.16
N VAL A 63 -13.40 9.62 9.07
CA VAL A 63 -13.82 8.95 7.84
C VAL A 63 -15.29 9.24 7.59
N ARG A 64 -15.59 9.70 6.37
CA ARG A 64 -16.95 9.97 5.90
C ARG A 64 -17.21 9.16 4.64
N GLY A 65 -18.14 8.22 4.73
CA GLY A 65 -18.39 7.26 3.65
C GLY A 65 -17.13 6.45 3.33
N ASP A 66 -16.63 6.57 2.10
CA ASP A 66 -15.48 5.85 1.56
C ASP A 66 -14.16 6.67 1.58
N LYS A 67 -14.15 7.85 2.19
CA LYS A 67 -12.99 8.75 2.21
C LYS A 67 -12.54 9.12 3.61
N ILE A 68 -11.23 9.28 3.76
CA ILE A 68 -10.64 10.02 4.87
C ILE A 68 -11.04 11.48 4.70
N ALA A 69 -11.88 11.98 5.59
CA ALA A 69 -12.40 13.34 5.55
C ALA A 69 -11.41 14.34 6.14
N ALA A 70 -10.73 13.97 7.22
CA ALA A 70 -9.72 14.79 7.87
C ALA A 70 -8.77 13.98 8.77
N VAL A 71 -7.57 14.51 8.95
CA VAL A 71 -6.56 14.03 9.91
C VAL A 71 -6.10 15.23 10.75
N ALA A 72 -6.11 15.09 12.07
CA ALA A 72 -5.72 16.16 12.98
C ALA A 72 -4.96 15.61 14.19
N PRO A 73 -4.21 16.46 14.94
CA PRO A 73 -3.64 16.06 16.22
C PRO A 73 -4.68 15.44 17.16
N SER A 74 -4.27 14.47 17.97
CA SER A 74 -5.23 13.76 18.82
C SER A 74 -5.93 14.70 19.82
N GLY A 75 -7.23 14.52 20.00
CA GLY A 75 -8.08 15.36 20.85
C GLY A 75 -8.69 16.57 20.12
N THR A 76 -8.44 16.74 18.82
CA THR A 76 -8.95 17.91 18.07
C THR A 76 -10.44 17.81 17.73
N PHE A 77 -10.96 16.62 17.42
CA PHE A 77 -12.33 16.48 16.90
C PHE A 77 -13.39 16.40 18.01
N ASN A 78 -14.55 17.00 17.73
CA ASN A 78 -15.75 16.74 18.51
C ASN A 78 -16.26 15.31 18.20
N ARG A 79 -16.46 14.52 19.26
CA ARG A 79 -16.89 13.12 19.19
C ARG A 79 -18.41 12.97 19.13
N THR A 80 -19.17 14.03 19.41
CA THR A 80 -20.64 13.97 19.48
C THR A 80 -21.25 13.50 18.17
N GLY A 81 -22.04 12.43 18.24
CA GLY A 81 -22.73 11.85 17.08
C GLY A 81 -21.85 11.01 16.15
N CYS A 82 -20.54 10.90 16.40
CA CYS A 82 -19.65 10.03 15.64
C CYS A 82 -19.68 8.59 16.17
N THR A 83 -19.41 7.61 15.30
CA THR A 83 -18.99 6.28 15.76
C THR A 83 -17.51 6.35 16.08
N VAL A 84 -17.14 6.13 17.34
CA VAL A 84 -15.76 6.32 17.80
C VAL A 84 -15.05 4.99 18.01
N ILE A 85 -13.84 4.87 17.44
CA ILE A 85 -12.90 3.79 17.71
C ILE A 85 -11.72 4.39 18.48
N ASP A 86 -11.51 3.95 19.74
CA ASP A 86 -10.33 4.34 20.53
C ASP A 86 -9.16 3.42 20.18
N GLY A 87 -8.15 3.99 19.53
CA GLY A 87 -6.94 3.30 19.10
C GLY A 87 -5.75 3.46 20.04
N ARG A 88 -5.96 3.85 21.31
CA ARG A 88 -4.87 4.05 22.27
C ARG A 88 -3.93 2.84 22.33
N GLY A 89 -2.64 3.10 22.18
CA GLY A 89 -1.60 2.06 22.18
C GLY A 89 -1.62 1.16 20.94
N LYS A 90 -2.32 1.55 19.89
CA LYS A 90 -2.34 0.90 18.57
C LYS A 90 -1.85 1.88 17.51
N ALA A 91 -1.25 1.31 16.47
CA ALA A 91 -0.95 2.03 15.25
C ALA A 91 -2.18 2.09 14.35
N LEU A 92 -2.39 3.21 13.67
CA LEU A 92 -3.25 3.31 12.51
C LEU A 92 -2.37 3.50 11.28
N VAL A 93 -2.62 2.70 10.24
CA VAL A 93 -1.82 2.66 9.01
C VAL A 93 -2.74 2.55 7.80
N PRO A 94 -2.31 2.98 6.59
CA PRO A 94 -2.99 2.61 5.35
C PRO A 94 -3.14 1.09 5.23
N GLY A 95 -4.26 0.65 4.65
CA GLY A 95 -4.44 -0.76 4.32
C GLY A 95 -3.32 -1.27 3.42
N PHE A 96 -2.85 -2.50 3.66
CA PHE A 96 -1.73 -3.04 2.92
C PHE A 96 -2.12 -3.40 1.49
N ILE A 97 -1.17 -3.19 0.58
CA ILE A 97 -1.28 -3.55 -0.83
C ILE A 97 -0.42 -4.79 -1.05
N ASP A 98 -1.05 -5.94 -1.28
CA ASP A 98 -0.35 -7.16 -1.62
C ASP A 98 -0.07 -7.19 -3.12
N VAL A 99 1.18 -6.86 -3.46
CA VAL A 99 1.64 -6.71 -4.85
C VAL A 99 1.85 -8.04 -5.57
N HIS A 100 1.80 -9.18 -4.85
CA HIS A 100 2.14 -10.46 -5.44
C HIS A 100 1.23 -11.58 -4.95
N THR A 101 0.09 -11.72 -5.64
CA THR A 101 -0.95 -12.67 -5.26
C THR A 101 -1.25 -13.67 -6.36
N HIS A 102 -1.82 -14.79 -5.95
CA HIS A 102 -2.52 -15.75 -6.80
C HIS A 102 -3.99 -15.86 -6.42
N SER A 103 -4.57 -14.74 -5.96
CA SER A 103 -5.96 -14.64 -5.53
C SER A 103 -6.96 -14.69 -6.71
N ASP A 104 -6.45 -14.68 -7.95
CA ASP A 104 -7.19 -14.61 -9.22
C ASP A 104 -8.44 -15.50 -9.26
N SER A 105 -8.32 -16.75 -8.81
CA SER A 105 -9.44 -17.69 -8.73
C SER A 105 -9.98 -17.89 -7.32
N ALA A 106 -9.21 -17.51 -6.30
CA ALA A 106 -9.57 -17.72 -4.91
C ALA A 106 -10.68 -16.76 -4.47
N LEU A 107 -10.67 -15.51 -4.91
CA LEU A 107 -11.69 -14.52 -4.54
C LEU A 107 -13.09 -14.87 -5.07
N TYR A 108 -13.19 -15.59 -6.19
CA TYR A 108 -14.48 -16.09 -6.67
C TYR A 108 -15.03 -17.24 -5.81
N ARG A 109 -14.15 -18.05 -5.21
CA ARG A 109 -14.54 -19.15 -4.33
C ARG A 109 -14.78 -18.71 -2.89
N VAL A 110 -14.00 -17.74 -2.42
CA VAL A 110 -14.04 -17.20 -1.06
C VAL A 110 -14.05 -15.67 -1.15
N PRO A 111 -15.20 -15.05 -1.45
CA PRO A 111 -15.30 -13.61 -1.67
C PRO A 111 -15.09 -12.78 -0.40
N THR A 112 -15.14 -13.40 0.78
CA THR A 112 -14.84 -12.75 2.06
C THR A 112 -13.38 -12.37 2.20
N ALA A 113 -12.47 -13.06 1.49
CA ALA A 113 -11.03 -12.80 1.51
C ALA A 113 -10.43 -12.76 2.94
N ASP A 114 -10.98 -13.53 3.88
CA ASP A 114 -10.65 -13.42 5.30
C ASP A 114 -9.14 -13.57 5.58
N SER A 115 -8.46 -14.45 4.83
CA SER A 115 -7.01 -14.64 4.94
C SER A 115 -6.21 -13.37 4.64
N LYS A 116 -6.70 -12.49 3.76
CA LYS A 116 -6.11 -11.20 3.42
C LYS A 116 -6.47 -10.14 4.44
N LEU A 117 -7.76 -10.05 4.78
CA LEU A 117 -8.26 -9.05 5.73
C LEU A 117 -7.63 -9.22 7.12
N MET A 118 -7.47 -10.45 7.60
CA MET A 118 -6.82 -10.73 8.90
C MET A 118 -5.34 -10.32 8.95
N GLN A 119 -4.70 -10.10 7.80
CA GLN A 119 -3.33 -9.60 7.69
C GLN A 119 -3.27 -8.08 7.48
N GLY A 120 -4.42 -7.41 7.35
CA GLY A 120 -4.50 -5.97 7.08
C GLY A 120 -4.41 -5.61 5.59
N VAL A 121 -4.50 -6.59 4.67
CA VAL A 121 -4.50 -6.35 3.23
C VAL A 121 -5.87 -5.84 2.79
N THR A 122 -5.88 -4.70 2.09
CA THR A 122 -7.10 -4.10 1.52
C THR A 122 -7.12 -4.11 0.01
N THR A 123 -5.97 -4.34 -0.64
CA THR A 123 -5.84 -4.34 -2.10
C THR A 123 -4.92 -5.47 -2.54
N ASP A 124 -5.38 -6.27 -3.50
CA ASP A 124 -4.62 -7.35 -4.13
C ASP A 124 -4.25 -6.96 -5.58
N ILE A 125 -2.99 -7.17 -5.97
CA ILE A 125 -2.57 -7.19 -7.36
C ILE A 125 -2.46 -8.66 -7.80
N SER A 126 -3.34 -9.07 -8.72
CA SER A 126 -3.41 -10.44 -9.26
C SER A 126 -2.70 -10.55 -10.62
N GLY A 127 -2.73 -11.70 -11.28
CA GLY A 127 -2.12 -11.85 -12.60
C GLY A 127 -0.62 -12.14 -12.59
N ASN A 128 -0.09 -12.62 -11.47
CA ASN A 128 1.34 -12.81 -11.27
C ASN A 128 1.87 -14.09 -11.94
N CYS A 129 3.20 -14.15 -12.13
CA CYS A 129 3.93 -15.36 -12.58
C CYS A 129 3.47 -15.92 -13.94
N GLY A 130 3.02 -15.06 -14.85
CA GLY A 130 2.50 -15.49 -16.16
C GLY A 130 1.18 -16.26 -16.05
N THR A 131 0.47 -16.10 -14.94
CA THR A 131 -0.88 -16.63 -14.72
C THR A 131 -1.84 -15.50 -14.48
N SER A 132 -3.05 -15.63 -14.99
CA SER A 132 -4.16 -14.75 -14.65
C SER A 132 -5.43 -15.58 -14.64
N TYR A 133 -6.52 -15.03 -14.09
CA TYR A 133 -7.84 -15.68 -14.16
C TYR A 133 -8.21 -16.07 -15.60
N TYR A 134 -7.90 -15.20 -16.58
CA TYR A 134 -8.18 -15.45 -17.99
C TYR A 134 -7.42 -16.66 -18.56
N LEU A 135 -6.18 -16.88 -18.10
CA LEU A 135 -5.36 -18.02 -18.53
C LEU A 135 -5.71 -19.32 -17.78
N ALA A 136 -6.47 -19.25 -16.69
CA ALA A 136 -6.78 -20.40 -15.84
C ALA A 136 -7.67 -21.45 -16.53
N GLY A 137 -8.36 -21.11 -17.64
CA GLY A 137 -9.15 -22.04 -18.46
C GLY A 137 -8.45 -22.57 -19.71
N ALA A 138 -7.33 -21.98 -20.12
CA ALA A 138 -6.69 -22.29 -21.39
C ALA A 138 -5.58 -23.33 -21.20
N LYS A 139 -5.94 -24.61 -21.32
CA LYS A 139 -4.99 -25.74 -21.26
C LYS A 139 -3.90 -25.53 -22.32
N GLY A 140 -2.63 -25.52 -21.90
CA GLY A 140 -1.49 -25.25 -22.79
C GLY A 140 -1.16 -23.77 -23.01
N ALA A 141 -1.89 -22.83 -22.41
CA ALA A 141 -1.58 -21.40 -22.56
C ALA A 141 -0.24 -21.02 -21.96
N LYS A 142 0.16 -21.60 -20.82
CA LYS A 142 1.52 -21.40 -20.28
C LYS A 142 2.60 -21.85 -21.24
N ASP A 143 2.43 -23.00 -21.87
CA ASP A 143 3.39 -23.54 -22.84
C ASP A 143 3.39 -22.72 -24.14
N ALA A 144 2.22 -22.25 -24.58
CA ALA A 144 2.08 -21.37 -25.72
C ALA A 144 2.73 -20.00 -25.47
N LEU A 145 2.52 -19.39 -24.29
CA LEU A 145 3.17 -18.15 -23.88
C LEU A 145 4.69 -18.35 -23.75
N ARG A 146 5.13 -19.45 -23.12
CA ARG A 146 6.55 -19.79 -23.03
C ARG A 146 7.17 -20.01 -24.41
N LYS A 147 6.43 -20.56 -25.38
CA LYS A 147 6.89 -20.74 -26.76
C LYS A 147 6.88 -19.43 -27.55
N ALA A 148 5.88 -18.58 -27.35
CA ALA A 148 5.72 -17.31 -28.04
C ALA A 148 6.72 -16.26 -27.55
N TYR A 149 6.94 -16.20 -26.24
CA TYR A 149 7.81 -15.20 -25.63
C TYR A 149 9.20 -15.76 -25.32
N GLY A 150 9.39 -17.07 -25.17
CA GLY A 150 10.71 -17.71 -24.99
C GLY A 150 11.37 -17.43 -23.63
N ASN A 151 11.62 -16.17 -23.32
CA ASN A 151 12.15 -15.63 -22.08
C ASN A 151 11.56 -14.23 -21.79
N PHE A 152 11.85 -13.70 -20.61
CA PHE A 152 11.29 -12.42 -20.17
C PHE A 152 11.75 -11.22 -21.00
N SER A 153 12.97 -11.24 -21.55
CA SER A 153 13.49 -10.13 -22.36
C SER A 153 12.71 -9.96 -23.67
N VAL A 154 12.42 -11.06 -24.37
CA VAL A 154 11.62 -11.04 -25.59
C VAL A 154 10.17 -10.58 -25.32
N TYR A 155 9.61 -10.92 -24.16
CA TYR A 155 8.33 -10.36 -23.73
C TYR A 155 8.38 -8.84 -23.55
N LEU A 156 9.43 -8.32 -22.89
CA LEU A 156 9.59 -6.88 -22.68
C LEU A 156 9.75 -6.12 -24.01
N ASP A 157 10.57 -6.63 -24.93
CA ASP A 157 10.76 -6.04 -26.26
C ASP A 157 9.41 -5.90 -27.00
N LEU A 158 8.55 -6.92 -26.90
CA LEU A 158 7.22 -6.92 -27.50
C LEU A 158 6.24 -5.96 -26.81
N VAL A 159 6.33 -5.79 -25.49
CA VAL A 159 5.51 -4.81 -24.76
C VAL A 159 5.92 -3.39 -25.12
N GLU A 160 7.22 -3.10 -25.18
CA GLU A 160 7.73 -1.80 -25.62
C GLU A 160 7.31 -1.50 -27.06
N GLN A 161 7.45 -2.48 -27.97
CA GLN A 161 7.00 -2.35 -29.36
C GLN A 161 5.49 -2.13 -29.47
N ALA A 162 4.69 -2.79 -28.63
CA ALA A 162 3.24 -2.61 -28.62
C ALA A 162 2.82 -1.22 -28.13
N SER A 163 3.70 -0.51 -27.41
CA SER A 163 3.47 0.84 -26.87
C SER A 163 2.05 1.02 -26.31
N PRO A 164 1.61 0.15 -25.38
CA PRO A 164 0.27 0.25 -24.82
C PRO A 164 0.12 1.58 -24.07
N ALA A 165 -1.05 2.20 -24.23
CA ALA A 165 -1.42 3.50 -23.68
C ALA A 165 -1.44 3.53 -22.14
#